data_AF-A0A4U5QD78-F1
#
_entry.id   AF-A0A4U5QD78-F1
#
_cell.length_a   1.000
_cell.length_b   1.000
_cell.length_c   1.000
_cell.angle_alpha   90.00
_cell.angle_beta   90.00
_cell.angle_gamma   90.00
#
_symmetry.space_group_name_H-M   'P 1'
#
loop_
_entity.id
_entity.type
_entity.pdbx_description
1 polymer ?
#
loop_
_entity_poly.entity_id
_entity_poly.type
_entity_poly.pdbx_seq_one_letter_code
_entity_poly.pdbx_strand_id
1 'polypeptide(L)'
;MAGCEGMYRAIRTRASIRFSSVSTNIRMTVIKLKSGGLWVHAPIAPTKECIQYCEGIQGQCHMPLIASSSLVMGIGPYVDVAFYHKLSRTLLVTDVVIFVPRKPPECISKESLLASAKNGLAAKLLSKGKEIPQEPAVDNQMNRQKGWERMVLQILFLGPSNLLEPNTSFAQMSQKLIVSPIVKTLVFSKVPEKIRDWIDSIVRDWKFKRIIPAHFAAPINSGRSEFLAAFAFLDDLLLERYVTRPSLSLLFTPIMGKAASYFPPDDMKTLSSLDQFLVSVGAVKKTVPGRKKTA
;
A
#
# COMPACT_ATOMS: atom_id res chain seq x y z
N MET A 1 8.79 -28.88 7.10
CA MET A 1 8.50 -27.44 7.30
C MET A 1 9.55 -26.88 8.24
N ALA A 2 10.35 -25.90 7.81
CA ALA A 2 11.25 -25.20 8.73
C ALA A 2 10.41 -24.40 9.74
N GLY A 3 10.45 -24.76 11.02
CA GLY A 3 9.75 -24.01 12.07
C GLY A 3 10.45 -22.68 12.36
N CYS A 4 9.73 -21.69 12.89
CA CYS A 4 10.31 -20.40 13.33
C CYS A 4 10.53 -20.40 14.84
N GLU A 5 11.62 -19.77 15.31
CA GLU A 5 11.71 -19.32 16.70
C GLU A 5 11.04 -17.95 16.81
N GLY A 6 10.46 -17.62 17.96
CA GLY A 6 9.55 -16.49 18.16
C GLY A 6 10.13 -15.08 17.99
N MET A 7 11.32 -14.92 17.39
CA MET A 7 11.96 -13.62 17.21
C MET A 7 11.67 -13.05 15.80
N TYR A 8 10.82 -12.04 15.76
CA TYR A 8 10.58 -11.21 14.57
C TYR A 8 11.33 -9.90 14.75
N ARG A 9 12.08 -9.49 13.73
CA ARG A 9 12.69 -8.16 13.68
C ARG A 9 12.36 -7.52 12.35
N ALA A 10 11.95 -6.26 12.38
CA ALA A 10 11.59 -5.51 11.18
C ALA A 10 12.57 -4.34 11.01
N ILE A 11 13.24 -4.31 9.87
CA ILE A 11 14.05 -3.15 9.47
C ILE A 11 13.15 -2.19 8.72
N ARG A 12 13.04 -0.96 9.26
CA ARG A 12 12.31 0.12 8.62
C ARG A 12 13.31 1.06 7.97
N THR A 13 13.11 1.35 6.70
CA THR A 13 13.89 2.37 6.00
C THR A 13 12.95 3.29 5.22
N ARG A 14 13.51 4.33 4.62
CA ARG A 14 12.80 5.18 3.67
C ARG A 14 13.17 4.77 2.24
N ALA A 15 12.19 4.71 1.36
CA ALA A 15 12.41 4.72 -0.08
C ALA A 15 12.09 6.12 -0.60
N SER A 16 13.04 6.72 -1.32
CA SER A 16 12.86 8.01 -1.97
C SER A 16 12.74 7.82 -3.48
N ILE A 17 11.81 8.54 -4.10
CA ILE A 17 11.68 8.54 -5.56
C ILE A 17 12.73 9.53 -6.09
N ARG A 18 13.72 9.04 -6.86
CA ARG A 18 14.95 9.77 -7.27
C ARG A 18 14.77 11.14 -7.93
N PHE A 19 13.55 11.53 -8.28
CA PHE A 19 13.22 12.80 -8.95
C PHE A 19 12.18 13.65 -8.19
N SER A 20 11.92 13.36 -6.91
CA SER A 20 11.00 14.14 -6.07
C SER A 20 11.44 14.17 -4.61
N SER A 21 11.00 15.16 -3.84
CA SER A 21 11.22 15.22 -2.38
C SER A 21 10.37 14.22 -1.59
N VAL A 22 9.75 13.27 -2.28
CA VAL A 22 8.80 12.30 -1.72
C VAL A 22 9.56 11.08 -1.20
N SER A 23 9.28 10.71 0.05
CA SER A 23 9.82 9.51 0.67
C SER A 23 8.71 8.71 1.35
N THR A 24 8.72 7.39 1.19
CA THR A 24 7.78 6.51 1.91
C THR A 24 8.53 5.61 2.88
N ASN A 25 7.90 5.21 3.97
CA ASN A 25 8.45 4.18 4.82
C ASN A 25 8.21 2.80 4.18
N ILE A 26 9.29 2.08 3.92
CA ILE A 26 9.29 0.69 3.50
C ILE A 26 9.89 -0.21 4.57
N ARG A 27 9.57 -1.50 4.53
CA ARG A 27 9.88 -2.44 5.58
C ARG A 27 10.32 -3.79 5.02
N MET A 28 11.48 -4.23 5.48
CA MET A 28 11.91 -5.62 5.40
C MET A 28 11.60 -6.30 6.73
N THR A 29 10.97 -7.47 6.68
CA THR A 29 10.75 -8.30 7.87
C THR A 29 11.68 -9.49 7.85
N VAL A 30 12.47 -9.65 8.91
CA VAL A 30 13.41 -10.76 9.07
C VAL A 30 12.91 -11.67 10.20
N ILE A 31 12.84 -12.97 9.93
CA ILE A 31 12.45 -14.01 10.89
C ILE A 31 13.59 -15.01 11.01
N LYS A 32 14.02 -15.27 12.25
CA LYS A 32 14.99 -16.34 12.52
C LYS A 32 14.27 -17.69 12.56
N LEU A 33 14.69 -18.61 11.70
CA LEU A 33 14.17 -19.96 11.63
C LEU A 33 14.84 -20.83 12.69
N LYS A 34 14.15 -21.88 13.15
CA LYS A 34 14.68 -22.90 14.08
C LYS A 34 15.93 -23.61 13.54
N SER A 35 16.08 -23.65 12.22
CA SER A 35 17.27 -24.18 11.56
C SER A 35 18.50 -23.27 11.68
N GLY A 36 18.39 -22.09 12.31
CA GLY A 36 19.45 -21.10 12.41
C GLY A 36 19.56 -20.15 11.21
N GLY A 37 18.82 -20.41 10.13
CA GLY A 37 18.76 -19.51 8.96
C GLY A 37 17.84 -18.30 9.17
N LEU A 38 18.02 -17.26 8.36
CA LEU A 38 17.10 -16.11 8.32
C LEU A 38 16.17 -16.21 7.13
N TRP A 39 14.89 -15.92 7.35
CA TRP A 39 13.90 -15.70 6.31
C TRP A 39 13.62 -14.20 6.19
N VAL A 40 13.59 -13.69 4.96
CA VAL A 40 13.45 -12.27 4.67
C VAL A 40 12.25 -12.02 3.77
N HIS A 41 11.36 -11.14 4.21
CA HIS A 41 10.19 -10.69 3.48
C HIS A 41 10.33 -9.22 3.08
N ALA A 42 9.96 -8.90 1.84
CA ALA A 42 10.07 -7.56 1.26
C ALA A 42 11.48 -6.95 1.43
N PRO A 43 12.53 -7.60 0.86
CA PRO A 43 13.90 -7.13 1.04
C PRO A 43 14.05 -5.68 0.56
N ILE A 44 14.76 -4.90 1.36
CA ILE A 44 15.13 -3.53 1.05
C ILE A 44 16.58 -3.48 0.55
N ALA A 45 17.00 -2.35 -0.01
CA ALA A 45 18.38 -2.16 -0.45
C ALA A 45 19.37 -2.47 0.70
N PRO A 46 20.44 -3.26 0.44
CA PRO A 46 21.38 -3.69 1.46
C PRO A 46 22.35 -2.57 1.83
N THR A 47 21.86 -1.53 2.51
CA THR A 47 22.72 -0.49 3.08
C THR A 47 23.62 -1.07 4.17
N LYS A 48 24.67 -0.35 4.57
CA LYS A 48 25.57 -0.79 5.65
C LYS A 48 24.80 -1.08 6.95
N GLU A 49 23.83 -0.21 7.28
CA GLU A 49 22.98 -0.36 8.45
C GLU A 49 22.07 -1.58 8.34
N CYS A 50 21.53 -1.85 7.15
CA CYS A 50 20.70 -3.02 6.88
C CYS A 50 21.51 -4.32 7.06
N ILE A 51 22.74 -4.35 6.54
CA ILE A 51 23.65 -5.51 6.64
C ILE A 51 24.03 -5.75 8.10
N GLN A 52 24.50 -4.71 8.80
CA GLN A 52 24.87 -4.79 10.22
C GLN A 52 23.71 -5.28 11.10
N TYR A 53 22.50 -4.82 10.83
CA TYR A 53 21.33 -5.29 11.54
C TYR A 53 21.06 -6.78 11.29
N CYS A 54 21.17 -7.25 10.04
CA CYS A 54 21.02 -8.67 9.69
C CYS A 54 22.09 -9.54 10.34
N GLU A 55 23.36 -9.11 10.33
CA GLU A 55 24.47 -9.80 10.99
C GLU A 55 24.23 -9.96 12.50
N GLY A 56 23.67 -8.93 13.14
CA GLY A 56 23.30 -8.97 14.56
C GLY A 56 22.19 -9.96 14.94
N ILE A 57 21.44 -10.52 13.97
CA ILE A 57 20.40 -11.55 14.23
C ILE A 57 21.02 -12.96 14.35
N GLN A 58 22.32 -13.10 14.06
CA GLN A 58 23.07 -14.37 14.13
C GLN A 58 22.38 -15.50 13.36
N GLY A 59 22.41 -15.42 12.03
CA GLY A 59 21.92 -16.48 11.14
C GLY A 59 22.34 -16.25 9.69
N GLN A 60 22.47 -17.32 8.92
CA GLN A 60 22.80 -17.23 7.50
C GLN A 60 21.53 -16.87 6.71
N CYS A 61 21.57 -15.76 5.99
CA CYS A 61 20.46 -15.32 5.12
C CYS A 61 20.25 -16.34 4.00
N HIS A 62 19.16 -17.10 4.09
CA HIS A 62 18.62 -17.78 2.93
C HIS A 62 17.47 -16.90 2.44
N MET A 63 17.49 -16.53 1.16
CA MET A 63 16.40 -15.76 0.55
C MET A 63 15.46 -16.74 -0.18
N PRO A 64 14.58 -17.51 0.48
CA PRO A 64 13.63 -18.34 -0.25
C PRO A 64 12.51 -17.43 -0.79
N LEU A 65 12.59 -17.11 -2.07
CA LEU A 65 11.49 -16.58 -2.85
C LEU A 65 10.38 -17.64 -2.90
N ILE A 66 9.33 -17.48 -2.09
CA ILE A 66 8.06 -18.18 -2.29
C ILE A 66 7.12 -17.14 -2.92
N ALA A 67 7.13 -17.07 -4.25
CA ALA A 67 6.24 -16.23 -5.04
C ALA A 67 4.84 -16.86 -5.15
N SER A 68 3.79 -16.05 -5.08
CA SER A 68 2.47 -16.45 -5.58
C SER A 68 2.46 -16.31 -7.11
N SER A 69 1.53 -16.99 -7.78
CA SER A 69 1.42 -17.06 -9.24
C SER A 69 1.59 -15.70 -9.91
N SER A 70 2.50 -15.60 -10.88
CA SER A 70 2.79 -14.37 -11.62
C SER A 70 1.58 -13.90 -12.43
N LEU A 71 1.22 -12.62 -12.24
CA LEU A 71 0.23 -11.94 -13.06
C LEU A 71 0.95 -11.20 -14.18
N VAL A 72 0.87 -11.71 -15.42
CA VAL A 72 1.41 -11.00 -16.58
C VAL A 72 0.47 -9.86 -16.97
N MET A 73 0.91 -8.62 -16.74
CA MET A 73 0.11 -7.40 -16.97
C MET A 73 0.50 -6.61 -18.22
N GLY A 74 1.53 -7.01 -18.97
CA GLY A 74 2.00 -6.32 -20.18
C GLY A 74 3.45 -5.82 -20.03
N ILE A 75 3.70 -4.89 -19.08
CA ILE A 75 5.05 -4.38 -18.74
C ILE A 75 5.93 -5.33 -17.89
N GLY A 76 5.42 -6.51 -17.56
CA GLY A 76 6.13 -7.52 -16.77
C GLY A 76 5.19 -8.31 -15.84
N PRO A 77 5.68 -9.38 -15.20
CA PRO A 77 4.94 -10.09 -14.18
C PRO A 77 4.85 -9.23 -12.90
N TYR A 78 3.63 -8.91 -12.47
CA TYR A 78 3.38 -8.45 -11.12
C TYR A 78 3.13 -9.65 -10.22
N VAL A 79 3.79 -9.66 -9.06
CA VAL A 79 3.64 -10.70 -8.05
C VAL A 79 3.51 -9.99 -6.71
N ASP A 80 2.43 -10.30 -5.99
CA ASP A 80 2.34 -10.01 -4.57
C ASP A 80 2.31 -11.32 -3.79
N VAL A 81 2.83 -11.29 -2.57
CA VAL A 81 2.99 -12.47 -1.72
C VAL A 81 2.43 -12.20 -0.34
N ALA A 82 1.74 -13.20 0.18
CA ALA A 82 1.23 -13.19 1.54
C ALA A 82 1.76 -14.41 2.31
N PHE A 83 2.17 -14.20 3.54
CA PHE A 83 2.66 -15.24 4.44
C PHE A 83 1.88 -15.23 5.74
N TYR A 84 1.45 -16.40 6.19
CA TYR A 84 0.76 -16.55 7.47
C TYR A 84 1.65 -17.21 8.51
N HIS A 85 2.06 -16.41 9.48
CA HIS A 85 2.73 -16.93 10.66
C HIS A 85 1.70 -17.41 11.70
N LYS A 86 1.49 -18.73 11.74
CA LYS A 86 0.43 -19.39 12.52
C LYS A 86 0.47 -19.07 14.02
N LEU A 87 1.64 -19.20 14.66
CA LEU A 87 1.78 -19.08 16.12
C LEU A 87 1.42 -17.67 16.61
N SER A 88 1.85 -16.63 15.89
CA SER A 88 1.53 -15.25 16.22
C SER A 88 0.26 -14.74 15.54
N ARG A 89 -0.43 -15.60 14.78
CA ARG A 89 -1.61 -15.26 13.97
C ARG A 89 -1.40 -13.98 13.15
N THR A 90 -0.26 -13.89 12.46
CA THR A 90 0.17 -12.69 11.74
C THR A 90 0.23 -12.93 10.24
N LEU A 91 -0.43 -12.07 9.48
CA LEU A 91 -0.33 -12.01 8.03
C LEU A 91 0.78 -11.01 7.65
N LEU A 92 1.77 -11.43 6.89
CA LEU A 92 2.74 -10.55 6.25
C LEU A 92 2.34 -10.41 4.78
N VAL A 93 2.33 -9.19 4.26
CA VAL A 93 2.02 -8.90 2.85
C VAL A 93 3.05 -7.94 2.30
N THR A 94 3.26 -7.96 0.98
CA THR A 94 4.04 -6.94 0.30
C THR A 94 3.21 -5.66 0.12
N ASP A 95 2.51 -5.49 -1.01
CA ASP A 95 1.91 -4.20 -1.41
C ASP A 95 0.38 -4.26 -1.51
N VAL A 96 -0.20 -5.42 -1.22
CA VAL A 96 -1.64 -5.72 -1.28
C VAL A 96 -2.48 -4.81 -0.40
N VAL A 97 -2.02 -4.47 0.82
CA VAL A 97 -2.67 -3.48 1.68
C VAL A 97 -1.65 -2.58 2.36
N ILE A 98 -2.07 -1.37 2.68
CA ILE A 98 -1.28 -0.38 3.40
C ILE A 98 -2.10 0.20 4.56
N PHE A 99 -1.41 0.80 5.53
CA PHE A 99 -2.03 1.58 6.59
C PHE A 99 -1.29 2.89 6.77
N VAL A 100 -1.93 3.98 6.34
CA VAL A 100 -1.34 5.31 6.37
C VAL A 100 -1.39 5.86 7.80
N PRO A 101 -0.24 6.06 8.49
CA PRO A 101 -0.23 6.64 9.82
C PRO A 101 -0.64 8.12 9.76
N ARG A 102 -1.39 8.57 10.78
CA ARG A 102 -1.80 9.98 10.90
C ARG A 102 -0.60 10.92 11.04
N LYS A 103 0.43 10.50 11.76
CA LYS A 103 1.67 11.25 12.00
C LYS A 103 2.80 10.68 11.13
N PRO A 104 3.79 11.52 10.74
CA PRO A 104 4.95 11.04 10.01
C PRO A 104 5.73 9.97 10.81
N PRO A 105 6.19 8.89 10.15
CA PRO A 105 7.10 7.94 10.78
C PRO A 105 8.46 8.57 11.11
N GLU A 106 9.10 8.10 12.19
CA GLU A 106 10.42 8.59 12.64
C GLU A 106 11.53 8.45 11.60
N CYS A 107 11.43 7.47 10.69
CA CYS A 107 12.42 7.26 9.63
C CYS A 107 12.34 8.31 8.50
N ILE A 108 11.28 9.13 8.46
CA ILE A 108 11.15 10.24 7.51
C ILE A 108 11.79 11.47 8.16
N SER A 109 12.82 12.01 7.52
CA SER A 109 13.59 13.09 8.11
C SER A 109 12.82 14.41 8.12
N LYS A 110 13.14 15.28 9.09
CA LYS A 110 12.52 16.61 9.19
C LYS A 110 12.69 17.41 7.90
N GLU A 111 13.86 17.32 7.28
CA GLU A 111 14.20 18.01 6.03
C GLU A 111 13.29 17.54 4.89
N SER A 112 13.01 16.24 4.81
CA SER A 112 12.11 15.66 3.79
C SER A 112 10.67 16.13 4.00
N LEU A 113 10.22 16.20 5.25
CA LEU A 113 8.89 16.71 5.60
C LEU A 113 8.77 18.20 5.24
N LEU A 114 9.74 19.03 5.65
CA LEU A 114 9.75 20.45 5.35
C LEU A 114 9.88 20.72 3.85
N ALA A 115 10.69 19.94 3.13
CA ALA A 115 10.78 20.02 1.67
C ALA A 115 9.44 19.70 0.98
N SER A 116 8.70 18.72 1.49
CA SER A 116 7.35 18.38 0.98
C SER A 116 6.29 19.39 1.42
N ALA A 117 6.51 20.12 2.51
CA ALA A 117 5.62 21.17 2.99
C ALA A 117 5.70 22.45 2.16
N LYS A 118 6.84 22.71 1.51
CA LYS A 118 7.01 23.87 0.61
C LYS A 118 6.04 23.79 -0.57
N ASN A 119 5.55 24.94 -1.02
CA ASN A 119 4.79 25.07 -2.27
C ASN A 119 5.77 24.93 -3.46
N GLY A 120 6.24 23.70 -3.69
CA GLY A 120 7.18 23.36 -4.74
C GLY A 120 6.54 23.33 -6.13
N LEU A 121 7.27 22.78 -7.11
CA LEU A 121 6.83 22.69 -8.51
C LEU A 121 5.47 21.98 -8.65
N ALA A 122 5.21 20.93 -7.88
CA ALA A 122 3.94 20.22 -7.89
C ALA A 122 2.76 21.11 -7.45
N ALA A 123 2.92 21.91 -6.39
CA ALA A 123 1.88 22.85 -5.96
C ALA A 123 1.62 23.92 -7.03
N LYS A 124 2.69 24.43 -7.68
CA LYS A 124 2.62 25.41 -8.78
C LYS A 124 1.95 24.87 -10.04
N LEU A 125 2.24 23.62 -10.41
CA LEU A 125 1.57 22.95 -11.53
C LEU A 125 0.08 22.74 -11.26
N LEU A 126 -0.27 22.44 -10.01
CA LEU A 126 -1.66 22.18 -9.60
C LEU A 126 -2.48 23.44 -9.32
N SER A 127 -1.84 24.61 -9.10
CA SER A 127 -2.57 25.86 -8.84
C SER A 127 -3.22 26.50 -10.07
N LYS A 128 -3.11 25.87 -11.25
CA LYS A 128 -3.69 26.32 -12.53
C LYS A 128 -3.40 27.81 -12.82
N GLY A 129 -2.18 28.26 -12.51
CA GLY A 129 -1.74 29.64 -12.77
C GLY A 129 -2.06 30.65 -11.68
N LYS A 130 -2.66 30.25 -10.54
CA LYS A 130 -2.77 31.15 -9.38
C LYS A 130 -1.41 31.33 -8.71
N GLU A 131 -1.07 32.58 -8.35
CA GLU A 131 0.06 32.88 -7.49
C GLU A 131 -0.12 32.16 -6.15
N ILE A 132 0.89 31.37 -5.78
CA ILE A 132 0.90 30.68 -4.50
C ILE A 132 1.89 31.42 -3.62
N PRO A 133 1.47 31.91 -2.45
CA PRO A 133 2.39 32.47 -1.47
C PRO A 133 3.52 31.49 -1.18
N GLN A 134 4.75 31.99 -1.24
CA GLN A 134 5.91 31.24 -0.75
C GLN A 134 5.78 31.17 0.77
N GLU A 135 5.30 30.04 1.28
CA GLU A 135 5.28 29.82 2.72
C GLU A 135 6.73 29.60 3.21
N PRO A 136 7.24 30.41 4.15
CA PRO A 136 8.52 30.14 4.76
C PRO A 136 8.44 28.78 5.45
N ALA A 137 9.37 27.88 5.12
CA ALA A 137 9.44 26.53 5.70
C ALA A 137 9.97 26.57 7.14
N VAL A 138 9.26 27.26 8.02
CA VAL A 138 9.54 27.30 9.45
C VAL A 138 9.39 25.89 10.00
N ASP A 139 10.38 25.40 10.74
CA ASP A 139 10.29 24.08 11.35
C ASP A 139 9.33 24.12 12.55
N ASN A 140 8.11 23.65 12.33
CA ASN A 140 7.10 23.47 13.37
C ASN A 140 6.27 22.21 13.11
N GLN A 141 5.51 21.78 14.12
CA GLN A 141 4.73 20.54 14.02
C GLN A 141 3.70 20.58 12.89
N MET A 142 3.08 21.73 12.65
CA MET A 142 2.07 21.93 11.62
C MET A 142 2.67 21.76 10.21
N ASN A 143 3.82 22.36 9.94
CA ASN A 143 4.51 22.27 8.66
C ASN A 143 5.05 20.86 8.40
N ARG A 144 5.59 20.19 9.43
CA ARG A 144 6.00 18.78 9.30
C ARG A 144 4.81 17.87 9.00
N GLN A 145 3.66 18.11 9.63
CA GLN A 145 2.42 17.38 9.36
C GLN A 145 1.90 17.66 7.94
N LYS A 146 1.81 18.92 7.52
CA LYS A 146 1.43 19.31 6.14
C LYS A 146 2.33 18.65 5.10
N GLY A 147 3.64 18.63 5.34
CA GLY A 147 4.62 17.93 4.51
C GLY A 147 4.35 16.43 4.41
N TRP A 148 4.00 15.79 5.53
CA TRP A 148 3.61 14.39 5.56
C TRP A 148 2.35 14.11 4.73
N GLU A 149 1.30 14.91 4.92
CA GLU A 149 0.03 14.76 4.20
C GLU A 149 0.25 14.89 2.68
N ARG A 150 0.99 15.92 2.24
CA ARG A 150 1.36 16.13 0.83
C ARG A 150 2.19 14.98 0.27
N MET A 151 3.12 14.45 1.06
CA MET A 151 3.99 13.35 0.67
C MET A 151 3.17 12.09 0.45
N VAL A 152 2.26 11.76 1.37
CA VAL A 152 1.34 10.62 1.25
C VAL A 152 0.48 10.71 0.01
N LEU A 153 -0.15 11.87 -0.26
CA LEU A 153 -1.01 12.03 -1.43
C LEU A 153 -0.21 11.91 -2.74
N GLN A 154 1.02 12.43 -2.80
CA GLN A 154 1.89 12.23 -3.96
C GLN A 154 2.25 10.76 -4.18
N ILE A 155 2.55 10.01 -3.10
CA ILE A 155 2.86 8.58 -3.18
C ILE A 155 1.66 7.79 -3.68
N LEU A 156 0.44 8.12 -3.23
CA LEU A 156 -0.75 7.33 -3.50
C LEU A 156 -1.44 7.66 -4.82
N PHE A 157 -1.24 8.85 -5.37
CA PHE A 157 -1.96 9.32 -6.57
C PHE A 157 -1.04 9.71 -7.74
N LEU A 158 0.29 9.75 -7.54
CA LEU A 158 1.28 10.19 -8.53
C LEU A 158 1.11 11.63 -9.06
N GLY A 159 0.22 12.42 -8.44
CA GLY A 159 -0.14 13.78 -8.85
C GLY A 159 -1.56 14.11 -8.38
N PRO A 160 -1.78 14.27 -7.07
CA PRO A 160 -3.12 14.55 -6.51
C PRO A 160 -3.63 15.92 -6.98
N SER A 161 -4.94 16.12 -6.93
CA SER A 161 -5.61 17.31 -7.44
C SER A 161 -5.41 18.55 -6.56
N ASN A 162 -5.26 18.36 -5.24
CA ASN A 162 -5.08 19.44 -4.29
C ASN A 162 -3.97 19.14 -3.28
N LEU A 163 -2.77 19.66 -3.55
CA LEU A 163 -1.68 19.68 -2.55
C LEU A 163 -1.72 20.90 -1.66
N LEU A 164 -2.48 21.94 -2.00
CA LEU A 164 -2.54 23.17 -1.21
C LEU A 164 -3.23 22.91 0.13
N GLU A 165 -4.34 22.17 0.11
CA GLU A 165 -5.13 21.79 1.28
C GLU A 165 -5.28 20.25 1.36
N PRO A 166 -4.20 19.53 1.74
CA PRO A 166 -4.16 18.08 1.66
C PRO A 166 -5.02 17.39 2.75
N ASN A 167 -5.47 18.13 3.76
CA ASN A 167 -6.06 17.58 4.98
C ASN A 167 -7.31 16.73 4.72
N THR A 168 -8.23 17.21 3.87
CA THR A 168 -9.49 16.53 3.59
C THR A 168 -9.24 15.17 2.91
N SER A 169 -8.43 15.15 1.85
CA SER A 169 -8.06 13.90 1.16
C SER A 169 -7.29 12.98 2.09
N PHE A 170 -6.29 13.50 2.82
CA PHE A 170 -5.50 12.71 3.75
C PHE A 170 -6.35 12.07 4.86
N ALA A 171 -7.28 12.81 5.45
CA ALA A 171 -8.16 12.31 6.51
C ALA A 171 -9.03 11.14 6.03
N GLN A 172 -9.43 11.12 4.74
CA GLN A 172 -10.25 10.05 4.19
C GLN A 172 -9.52 8.70 4.10
N MET A 173 -8.19 8.69 3.97
CA MET A 173 -7.36 7.48 3.82
C MET A 173 -6.47 7.16 5.02
N SER A 174 -6.14 8.15 5.86
CA SER A 174 -5.33 7.95 7.05
C SER A 174 -6.05 7.06 8.07
N GLN A 175 -5.28 6.29 8.84
CA GLN A 175 -5.77 5.39 9.89
C GLN A 175 -6.72 4.28 9.40
N LYS A 176 -6.65 3.93 8.11
CA LYS A 176 -7.44 2.85 7.52
C LYS A 176 -6.53 1.83 6.86
N LEU A 177 -6.94 0.57 6.92
CA LEU A 177 -6.37 -0.49 6.09
C LEU A 177 -7.01 -0.41 4.71
N ILE A 178 -6.22 -0.10 3.70
CA ILE A 178 -6.72 0.09 2.33
C ILE A 178 -5.80 -0.61 1.34
N VAL A 179 -6.34 -0.97 0.17
CA VAL A 179 -5.52 -1.22 -1.02
C VAL A 179 -5.12 0.14 -1.59
N SER A 180 -3.84 0.35 -1.91
CA SER A 180 -3.41 1.64 -2.45
C SER A 180 -4.12 1.95 -3.78
N PRO A 181 -4.41 3.23 -4.10
CA PRO A 181 -5.06 3.59 -5.37
C PRO A 181 -4.28 3.10 -6.59
N ILE A 182 -2.95 3.17 -6.54
CA ILE A 182 -2.05 2.71 -7.61
C ILE A 182 -2.23 1.21 -7.86
N VAL A 183 -2.14 0.38 -6.83
CA VAL A 183 -2.30 -1.07 -6.96
C VAL A 183 -3.73 -1.43 -7.38
N LYS A 184 -4.72 -0.77 -6.78
CA LYS A 184 -6.13 -0.92 -7.18
C LYS A 184 -6.32 -0.67 -8.68
N THR A 185 -5.80 0.44 -9.18
CA THR A 185 -6.09 0.94 -10.54
C THR A 185 -5.25 0.26 -11.60
N LEU A 186 -3.94 0.17 -11.39
CA LEU A 186 -3.00 -0.33 -12.41
C LEU A 186 -2.86 -1.86 -12.40
N VAL A 187 -3.23 -2.51 -11.29
CA VAL A 187 -2.99 -3.95 -11.10
C VAL A 187 -4.28 -4.73 -10.88
N PHE A 188 -4.96 -4.53 -9.76
CA PHE A 188 -6.06 -5.40 -9.35
C PHE A 188 -7.29 -5.26 -10.24
N SER A 189 -7.54 -4.05 -10.77
CA SER A 189 -8.62 -3.81 -11.72
C SER A 189 -8.48 -4.58 -13.05
N LYS A 190 -7.28 -5.08 -13.35
CA LYS A 190 -6.97 -5.81 -14.60
C LYS A 190 -7.29 -7.30 -14.50
N VAL A 191 -7.35 -7.82 -13.28
CA VAL A 191 -7.55 -9.25 -12.99
C VAL A 191 -8.42 -9.46 -11.74
N PRO A 192 -9.57 -8.77 -11.60
CA PRO A 192 -10.33 -8.72 -10.34
C PRO A 192 -10.78 -10.10 -9.84
N GLU A 193 -11.09 -11.02 -10.76
CA GLU A 193 -11.48 -12.41 -10.46
C GLU A 193 -10.37 -13.18 -9.73
N LYS A 194 -9.14 -13.10 -10.25
CA LYS A 194 -7.97 -13.75 -9.66
C LYS A 194 -7.64 -13.17 -8.29
N ILE A 195 -7.76 -11.85 -8.15
CA ILE A 195 -7.55 -11.19 -6.86
C ILE A 195 -8.60 -11.65 -5.86
N ARG A 196 -9.88 -11.70 -6.25
CA ARG A 196 -10.95 -12.17 -5.37
C ARG A 196 -10.73 -13.60 -4.89
N ASP A 197 -10.43 -14.52 -5.81
CA ASP A 197 -10.18 -15.93 -5.47
C ASP A 197 -8.98 -16.07 -4.52
N TRP A 198 -7.91 -15.28 -4.72
CA TRP A 198 -6.73 -15.27 -3.86
C TRP A 198 -7.05 -14.74 -2.45
N ILE A 199 -7.79 -13.64 -2.34
CA ILE A 199 -8.21 -13.04 -1.06
C ILE A 199 -9.15 -13.99 -0.29
N ASP A 200 -10.12 -14.59 -0.98
CA ASP A 200 -11.05 -15.55 -0.39
C ASP A 200 -10.29 -16.79 0.14
N SER A 201 -9.25 -17.23 -0.57
CA SER A 201 -8.38 -18.32 -0.08
C SER A 201 -7.64 -17.94 1.20
N ILE A 202 -7.02 -16.76 1.24
CA ILE A 202 -6.32 -16.26 2.43
C ILE A 202 -7.26 -16.21 3.64
N VAL A 203 -8.45 -15.64 3.47
CA VAL A 203 -9.39 -15.40 4.57
C VAL A 203 -10.04 -16.69 5.06
N ARG A 204 -10.29 -17.64 4.16
CA ARG A 204 -10.81 -18.96 4.50
C ARG A 204 -9.79 -19.76 5.31
N ASP A 205 -8.54 -19.78 4.84
CA ASP A 205 -7.55 -20.74 5.33
C ASP A 205 -6.73 -20.17 6.51
N TRP A 206 -6.56 -18.84 6.62
CA TRP A 206 -5.65 -18.22 7.59
C TRP A 206 -6.37 -17.34 8.63
N LYS A 207 -6.31 -17.76 9.90
CA LYS A 207 -6.95 -17.09 11.05
C LYS A 207 -6.09 -15.97 11.66
N PHE A 208 -5.62 -15.04 10.84
CA PHE A 208 -4.80 -13.90 11.31
C PHE A 208 -5.63 -12.86 12.07
N LYS A 209 -4.97 -12.20 13.02
CA LYS A 209 -5.49 -11.06 13.82
C LYS A 209 -4.56 -9.84 13.81
N ARG A 210 -3.47 -9.93 13.04
CA ARG A 210 -2.44 -8.90 12.93
C ARG A 210 -1.90 -8.92 11.51
N ILE A 211 -1.68 -7.74 10.94
CA ILE A 211 -1.14 -7.59 9.58
C ILE A 211 0.18 -6.80 9.63
N ILE A 212 1.17 -7.22 8.84
CA ILE A 212 2.42 -6.51 8.61
C ILE A 212 2.57 -6.24 7.11
N PRO A 213 2.17 -5.06 6.61
CA PRO A 213 2.49 -4.65 5.26
C PRO A 213 3.96 -4.21 5.11
N ALA A 214 4.45 -4.26 3.88
CA ALA A 214 5.78 -3.75 3.54
C ALA A 214 5.81 -2.21 3.51
N HIS A 215 4.68 -1.56 3.26
CA HIS A 215 4.56 -0.11 3.13
C HIS A 215 3.80 0.52 4.30
N PHE A 216 4.27 1.71 4.73
CA PHE A 216 3.70 2.50 5.82
C PHE A 216 3.69 1.78 7.19
N ALA A 217 2.66 2.03 8.01
CA ALA A 217 2.66 1.63 9.41
C ALA A 217 2.39 0.14 9.57
N ALA A 218 3.13 -0.47 10.49
CA ALA A 218 2.94 -1.83 10.95
C ALA A 218 3.66 -2.05 12.29
N PRO A 219 3.30 -3.08 13.08
CA PRO A 219 2.18 -3.99 12.86
C PRO A 219 0.82 -3.30 13.02
N ILE A 220 -0.22 -3.87 12.42
CA ILE A 220 -1.60 -3.36 12.49
C ILE A 220 -2.46 -4.42 13.18
N ASN A 221 -3.26 -4.01 14.17
CA ASN A 221 -4.23 -4.87 14.84
C ASN A 221 -5.50 -5.00 14.00
N SER A 222 -5.39 -5.71 12.88
CA SER A 222 -6.48 -5.96 11.93
C SER A 222 -6.54 -7.46 11.62
N GLY A 223 -7.76 -7.98 11.51
CA GLY A 223 -8.03 -9.36 11.17
C GLY A 223 -8.65 -9.50 9.78
N ARG A 224 -9.33 -10.62 9.59
CA ARG A 224 -9.92 -11.02 8.31
C ARG A 224 -11.00 -10.05 7.83
N SER A 225 -11.80 -9.50 8.74
CA SER A 225 -12.89 -8.59 8.39
C SER A 225 -12.37 -7.27 7.83
N GLU A 226 -11.39 -6.64 8.49
CA GLU A 226 -10.77 -5.41 8.00
C GLU A 226 -10.01 -5.65 6.70
N PHE A 227 -9.36 -6.82 6.57
CA PHE A 227 -8.69 -7.21 5.33
C PHE A 227 -9.69 -7.32 4.17
N LEU A 228 -10.79 -8.05 4.32
CA LEU A 228 -11.85 -8.13 3.31
C LEU A 228 -12.43 -6.75 2.96
N ALA A 229 -12.66 -5.90 3.96
CA ALA A 229 -13.21 -4.56 3.76
C ALA A 229 -12.30 -3.70 2.87
N ALA A 230 -10.97 -3.84 2.96
CA ALA A 230 -10.03 -3.15 2.07
C ALA A 230 -10.23 -3.51 0.58
N PHE A 231 -10.76 -4.72 0.30
CA PHE A 231 -10.99 -5.25 -1.05
C PHE A 231 -12.42 -5.07 -1.56
N ALA A 232 -13.32 -4.41 -0.82
CA ALA A 232 -14.73 -4.29 -1.23
C ALA A 232 -14.94 -3.52 -2.56
N PHE A 233 -13.91 -2.85 -3.10
CA PHE A 233 -13.96 -2.29 -4.45
C PHE A 233 -14.06 -3.35 -5.55
N LEU A 234 -13.67 -4.61 -5.28
CA LEU A 234 -13.79 -5.70 -6.25
C LEU A 234 -15.26 -6.02 -6.56
N ASP A 235 -16.17 -5.78 -5.62
CA ASP A 235 -17.60 -6.04 -5.81
C ASP A 235 -18.18 -5.14 -6.92
N ASP A 236 -17.63 -3.94 -7.13
CA ASP A 236 -18.04 -3.05 -8.23
C ASP A 236 -17.48 -3.52 -9.61
N LEU A 237 -16.43 -4.35 -9.61
CA LEU A 237 -15.74 -4.83 -10.82
C LEU A 237 -16.18 -6.23 -11.27
N LEU A 238 -16.76 -7.03 -10.37
CA LEU A 238 -17.14 -8.41 -10.63
C LEU A 238 -18.62 -8.53 -11.00
N LEU A 239 -18.95 -9.38 -11.98
CA LEU A 239 -20.32 -9.70 -12.39
C LEU A 239 -21.04 -10.58 -11.36
N GLU A 240 -22.38 -10.63 -11.42
CA GLU A 240 -23.24 -11.43 -10.52
C GLU A 240 -22.90 -12.93 -10.45
N ARG A 241 -22.17 -13.50 -11.43
CA ARG A 241 -21.73 -14.91 -11.37
C ARG A 241 -20.81 -15.23 -10.18
N TYR A 242 -20.21 -14.23 -9.53
CA TYR A 242 -19.46 -14.41 -8.28
C TYR A 242 -20.33 -14.31 -7.02
N VAL A 243 -21.55 -13.77 -7.12
CA VAL A 243 -22.50 -13.65 -6.01
C VAL A 243 -23.13 -15.02 -5.67
N THR A 244 -23.19 -15.95 -6.63
CA THR A 244 -23.72 -17.31 -6.42
C THR A 244 -22.73 -18.28 -5.77
N ARG A 245 -21.46 -17.90 -5.57
CA ARG A 245 -20.57 -18.60 -4.64
C ARG A 245 -20.91 -18.11 -3.23
N PRO A 246 -21.00 -18.99 -2.21
CA PRO A 246 -21.23 -18.57 -0.82
C PRO A 246 -19.99 -17.81 -0.34
N SER A 247 -19.89 -16.55 -0.72
CA SER A 247 -18.78 -15.70 -0.37
C SER A 247 -18.97 -15.25 1.07
N LEU A 248 -17.93 -15.40 1.89
CA LEU A 248 -17.94 -14.95 3.29
C LEU A 248 -18.28 -13.45 3.40
N SER A 249 -18.16 -12.66 2.33
CA SER A 249 -18.51 -11.23 2.33
C SER A 249 -20.01 -10.97 2.54
N LEU A 250 -20.91 -11.87 2.13
CA LEU A 250 -22.36 -11.71 2.34
C LEU A 250 -22.77 -11.82 3.83
N LEU A 251 -21.98 -12.52 4.65
CA LEU A 251 -22.26 -12.71 6.09
C LEU A 251 -21.66 -11.59 6.97
N PHE A 252 -20.77 -10.74 6.42
CA PHE A 252 -20.06 -9.69 7.17
C PHE A 252 -20.34 -8.29 6.64
N THR A 253 -21.54 -8.02 6.12
CA THR A 253 -21.99 -6.67 5.81
C THR A 253 -22.83 -6.06 6.95
N PRO A 254 -22.24 -5.62 8.08
CA PRO A 254 -22.81 -4.53 8.84
C PRO A 254 -22.11 -3.23 8.43
N ILE A 255 -22.87 -2.30 7.85
CA ILE A 255 -22.80 -0.84 8.08
C ILE A 255 -21.37 -0.21 8.13
N MET A 256 -20.43 -0.67 7.30
CA MET A 256 -19.17 0.04 7.07
C MET A 256 -19.22 0.61 5.66
N GLY A 257 -19.31 1.94 5.58
CA GLY A 257 -19.44 2.69 4.34
C GLY A 257 -18.51 2.16 3.24
N LYS A 258 -19.08 1.97 2.05
CA LYS A 258 -18.42 1.39 0.87
C LYS A 258 -16.95 1.81 0.77
N ALA A 259 -16.05 0.84 0.77
CA ALA A 259 -14.63 1.06 0.47
C ALA A 259 -14.38 1.70 -0.91
N ALA A 260 -15.41 1.71 -1.77
CA ALA A 260 -15.42 2.44 -3.02
C ALA A 260 -15.24 3.97 -2.85
N SER A 261 -15.51 4.56 -1.67
CA SER A 261 -15.46 6.01 -1.46
C SER A 261 -14.19 6.54 -0.77
N TYR A 262 -13.14 5.73 -0.58
CA TYR A 262 -11.95 6.20 0.15
C TYR A 262 -11.07 7.18 -0.64
N PHE A 263 -11.25 7.25 -1.96
CA PHE A 263 -10.39 8.05 -2.84
C PHE A 263 -11.19 9.19 -3.47
N PRO A 264 -10.83 10.46 -3.20
CA PRO A 264 -11.44 11.61 -3.85
C PRO A 264 -11.37 11.47 -5.38
N PRO A 265 -12.49 11.63 -6.11
CA PRO A 265 -12.50 11.50 -7.56
C PRO A 265 -11.53 12.45 -8.28
N ASP A 266 -11.33 13.66 -7.73
CA ASP A 266 -10.39 14.61 -8.29
C ASP A 266 -8.94 14.13 -8.17
N ASP A 267 -8.54 13.54 -7.03
CA ASP A 267 -7.19 13.01 -6.82
C ASP A 267 -6.91 11.78 -7.70
N MET A 268 -7.94 11.07 -8.14
CA MET A 268 -7.82 9.93 -9.04
C MET A 268 -7.55 10.30 -10.50
N LYS A 269 -7.68 11.58 -10.90
CA LYS A 269 -7.58 12.01 -12.31
C LYS A 269 -6.26 11.64 -12.95
N THR A 270 -5.13 12.02 -12.33
CA THR A 270 -3.79 11.73 -12.87
C THR A 270 -3.56 10.24 -13.04
N LEU A 271 -3.93 9.45 -12.03
CA LEU A 271 -3.79 7.99 -12.07
C LEU A 271 -4.70 7.35 -13.13
N SER A 272 -5.91 7.87 -13.30
CA SER A 272 -6.85 7.40 -14.33
C SER A 272 -6.36 7.72 -15.74
N SER A 273 -5.80 8.93 -15.95
CA SER A 273 -5.19 9.31 -17.23
C SER A 273 -3.95 8.47 -17.54
N LEU A 274 -3.12 8.18 -16.52
CA LEU A 274 -1.98 7.28 -16.66
C LEU A 274 -2.44 5.87 -17.06
N ASP A 275 -3.47 5.34 -16.41
CA ASP A 275 -4.06 4.04 -16.79
C ASP A 275 -4.53 4.02 -18.24
N GLN A 276 -5.29 5.05 -18.66
CA GLN A 276 -5.76 5.18 -20.04
C GLN A 276 -4.61 5.22 -21.05
N PHE A 277 -3.55 5.96 -20.75
CA PHE A 277 -2.35 6.02 -21.58
C PHE A 277 -1.64 4.65 -21.66
N LEU A 278 -1.41 3.99 -20.52
CA LEU A 278 -0.76 2.67 -20.51
C LEU A 278 -1.59 1.62 -21.26
N VAL A 279 -2.91 1.72 -21.20
CA VAL A 279 -3.83 0.89 -21.99
C VAL A 279 -3.74 1.21 -23.48
N SER A 280 -3.69 2.49 -23.86
CA SER A 280 -3.67 2.90 -25.27
C SER A 280 -2.38 2.48 -25.99
N VAL A 281 -1.25 2.47 -25.28
CA VAL A 281 0.04 2.01 -25.82
C VAL A 281 0.25 0.50 -25.68
N GLY A 282 -0.74 -0.24 -25.16
CA GLY A 282 -0.67 -1.69 -24.97
C GLY A 282 0.26 -2.17 -23.86
N ALA A 283 0.77 -1.25 -23.03
CA ALA A 283 1.65 -1.54 -21.89
C ALA A 283 0.91 -2.27 -20.76
N VAL A 284 -0.39 -2.00 -20.57
CA VAL A 284 -1.24 -2.73 -19.61
C VAL A 284 -2.54 -3.20 -20.23
N LYS A 285 -3.10 -4.29 -19.69
CA LYS A 285 -4.45 -4.77 -20.08
C LYS A 285 -5.52 -3.72 -19.80
N LYS A 286 -6.62 -3.80 -20.57
CA LYS A 286 -7.81 -2.98 -20.31
C LYS A 286 -8.35 -3.29 -18.90
N THR A 287 -8.79 -2.24 -18.21
CA THR A 287 -9.55 -2.37 -16.97
C THR A 287 -10.84 -3.13 -17.25
N VAL A 288 -11.19 -4.09 -16.39
CA VAL A 288 -12.48 -4.77 -16.50
C VAL A 288 -13.58 -3.74 -16.22
N PRO A 289 -14.51 -3.48 -17.17
CA PRO A 289 -15.53 -2.47 -16.97
C PRO A 289 -16.43 -2.88 -15.79
N GLY A 290 -16.51 -2.00 -14.77
CA GLY A 290 -17.46 -2.15 -13.67
C GLY A 290 -18.90 -1.93 -14.14
N ARG A 291 -19.87 -2.43 -13.38
CA ARG A 291 -21.30 -2.34 -13.73
C ARG A 291 -21.75 -0.87 -13.84
N LYS A 292 -22.39 -0.47 -14.96
CA LYS A 292 -23.29 0.71 -14.93
C LYS A 292 -24.50 0.29 -14.11
N LYS A 293 -24.80 1.00 -13.02
CA LYS A 293 -26.09 0.82 -12.32
C LYS A 293 -27.19 1.09 -13.35
N THR A 294 -27.90 0.03 -13.74
CA THR A 294 -29.21 0.18 -14.37
C THR A 294 -30.10 0.83 -13.31
N ALA A 295 -30.59 2.03 -13.64
CA ALA A 295 -31.55 2.78 -12.83
C ALA A 295 -32.84 1.99 -12.66
#